data_AF-A0A423GMM7-F1
#
_entry.id   AF-A0A423GMM7-F1
#
_cell.length_a   1.000
_cell.length_b   1.000
_cell.length_c   1.000
_cell.angle_alpha   90.00
_cell.angle_beta   90.00
_cell.angle_gamma   90.00
#
_symmetry.space_group_name_H-M   'P 1'
#
loop_
_entity.id
_entity.type
_entity.pdbx_description
1 polymer ?
#
loop_
_entity_poly.entity_id
_entity_poly.type
_entity_poly.pdbx_seq_one_letter_code
_entity_poly.pdbx_strand_id
1 'polypeptide(L)'
;MEFSQLRIFQAVAEEGSITRAAERLHRVPSNLSTRLKQLEDQLGVELFLRERQRLQLSPAGKVLLDYTAKLFALHDEAHAAVQGGQPAGDFVLGTMYSTAAIHLPGLLARYHRTYPAVNLQVQSAPSGELLEGLLTGRLDAALVDGPLQLAGLDGVPLCDEKLVLISEADHPPVRSALDVQGRSVFTFRQGCSYRMRLEAWFAHDHAAMGRAMEIESYQGMLACVIAGSGVALMSESMLASLPGRESVAVHPLAEPFASATTWLMWRKGMLGANLNAWIEVQQAAFGGNCPVRADFDEFGNRSLPFEASIA
;
A
#
# COMPACT_ATOMS: atom_id res chain seq x y z
N MET A 1 -16.45 -6.84 -30.11
CA MET A 1 -17.47 -7.51 -29.29
C MET A 1 -17.85 -6.63 -28.12
N GLU A 2 -19.09 -6.14 -28.11
CA GLU A 2 -19.62 -5.23 -27.09
C GLU A 2 -20.46 -5.97 -26.04
N PHE A 3 -20.48 -5.52 -24.77
CA PHE A 3 -21.32 -6.11 -23.72
C PHE A 3 -22.81 -6.13 -24.09
N SER A 4 -23.27 -5.13 -24.85
CA SER A 4 -24.65 -5.08 -25.34
C SER A 4 -24.98 -6.21 -26.34
N GLN A 5 -24.01 -6.65 -27.15
CA GLN A 5 -24.18 -7.78 -28.08
C GLN A 5 -24.18 -9.11 -27.30
N LEU A 6 -23.31 -9.25 -26.31
CA LEU A 6 -23.25 -10.41 -25.41
C LEU A 6 -24.56 -10.60 -24.63
N ARG A 7 -25.16 -9.50 -24.14
CA ARG A 7 -26.45 -9.56 -23.43
C ARG A 7 -27.60 -10.02 -24.31
N ILE A 8 -27.58 -9.61 -25.59
CA ILE A 8 -28.54 -10.07 -26.60
C ILE A 8 -28.32 -11.55 -26.92
N PHE A 9 -27.07 -11.95 -27.14
CA PHE A 9 -26.70 -13.34 -27.37
C PHE A 9 -27.16 -14.27 -26.25
N GLN A 10 -26.84 -13.92 -25.00
CA GLN A 10 -27.26 -14.67 -23.82
C GLN A 10 -28.78 -14.79 -23.74
N ALA A 11 -29.53 -13.69 -23.92
CA ALA A 11 -30.99 -13.73 -23.88
C ALA A 11 -31.58 -14.64 -24.97
N VAL A 12 -31.02 -14.63 -26.19
CA VAL A 12 -31.49 -15.51 -27.26
C VAL A 12 -31.13 -16.98 -27.00
N ALA A 13 -29.97 -17.23 -26.40
CA ALA A 13 -29.56 -18.57 -25.98
C ALA A 13 -30.49 -19.16 -24.91
N GLU A 14 -30.88 -18.36 -23.92
CA GLU A 14 -31.77 -18.77 -22.83
C GLU A 14 -33.22 -19.00 -23.30
N GLU A 15 -33.74 -18.10 -24.16
CA GLU A 15 -35.13 -18.18 -24.62
C GLU A 15 -35.33 -19.15 -25.81
N GLY A 16 -34.25 -19.48 -26.53
CA GLY A 16 -34.30 -20.26 -27.78
C GLY A 16 -35.09 -19.59 -28.91
N SER A 17 -35.40 -18.29 -28.78
CA SER A 17 -36.20 -17.50 -29.71
C SER A 17 -35.80 -16.02 -29.68
N ILE A 18 -35.53 -15.47 -30.86
CA ILE A 18 -35.22 -14.03 -31.03
C ILE A 18 -36.41 -13.17 -30.61
N THR A 19 -37.64 -13.59 -30.90
CA THR A 19 -38.85 -12.83 -30.54
C THR A 19 -39.03 -12.74 -29.04
N ARG A 20 -38.88 -13.85 -28.31
CA ARG A 20 -39.01 -13.88 -26.84
C ARG A 20 -37.88 -13.11 -26.16
N ALA A 21 -36.66 -13.23 -26.66
CA ALA A 21 -35.54 -12.45 -26.16
C ALA A 21 -35.72 -10.94 -26.39
N ALA A 22 -36.32 -10.55 -27.53
CA ALA A 22 -36.63 -9.16 -27.83
C ALA A 22 -37.68 -8.59 -26.86
N GLU A 23 -38.73 -9.35 -26.57
CA GLU A 23 -39.74 -9.01 -25.54
C GLU A 23 -39.08 -8.83 -24.16
N ARG A 24 -38.25 -9.78 -23.73
CA ARG A 24 -37.54 -9.74 -22.44
C ARG A 24 -36.59 -8.55 -22.31
N LEU A 25 -35.93 -8.17 -23.40
CA LEU A 25 -34.99 -7.04 -23.42
C LEU A 25 -35.66 -5.71 -23.76
N HIS A 26 -36.99 -5.68 -23.92
CA HIS A 26 -37.77 -4.50 -24.35
C HIS A 26 -37.22 -3.85 -25.63
N ARG A 27 -36.92 -4.68 -26.63
CA ARG A 27 -36.36 -4.25 -27.93
C ARG A 27 -37.13 -4.86 -29.09
N VAL A 28 -36.97 -4.28 -30.28
CA VAL A 28 -37.56 -4.84 -31.50
C VAL A 28 -36.74 -6.04 -32.03
N PRO A 29 -37.38 -7.14 -32.49
CA PRO A 29 -36.68 -8.34 -32.95
C PRO A 29 -35.66 -8.11 -34.08
N SER A 30 -35.94 -7.15 -34.97
CA SER A 30 -35.01 -6.76 -36.05
C SER A 30 -33.69 -6.20 -35.52
N ASN A 31 -33.70 -5.51 -34.37
CA ASN A 31 -32.49 -5.00 -33.75
C ASN A 31 -31.60 -6.13 -33.20
N LEU A 32 -32.21 -7.13 -32.57
CA LEU A 32 -31.50 -8.28 -32.01
C LEU A 32 -30.88 -9.12 -33.11
N SER A 33 -31.65 -9.42 -34.17
CA SER A 33 -31.15 -10.20 -35.31
C SER A 33 -29.95 -9.53 -35.97
N THR A 34 -29.98 -8.22 -36.17
CA THR A 34 -28.85 -7.48 -36.77
C THR A 34 -27.63 -7.49 -35.85
N ARG A 35 -27.80 -7.28 -34.54
CA ARG A 35 -26.69 -7.27 -33.58
C ARG A 35 -26.06 -8.65 -33.38
N LEU A 36 -26.85 -9.72 -33.46
CA LEU A 36 -26.36 -11.09 -33.44
C LEU A 36 -25.56 -11.41 -34.69
N LYS A 37 -26.08 -11.07 -35.86
CA LYS A 37 -25.36 -11.27 -37.12
C LYS A 37 -24.03 -10.51 -37.13
N GLN A 38 -24.02 -9.27 -36.65
CA GLN A 38 -22.79 -8.50 -36.49
C GLN A 38 -21.79 -9.17 -35.54
N LEU A 39 -22.27 -9.82 -34.47
CA LEU A 39 -21.42 -10.55 -33.54
C LEU A 39 -20.83 -11.81 -34.20
N GLU A 40 -21.64 -12.56 -34.95
CA GLU A 40 -21.21 -13.72 -35.73
C GLU A 40 -20.19 -13.31 -36.81
N ASP A 41 -20.47 -12.25 -37.56
CA ASP A 41 -19.58 -11.69 -38.58
C ASP A 41 -18.24 -11.22 -37.98
N GLN A 42 -18.25 -10.60 -36.79
CA GLN A 42 -17.03 -10.19 -36.07
C GLN A 42 -16.20 -11.38 -35.60
N LEU A 43 -16.84 -12.47 -35.18
CA LEU A 43 -16.16 -13.67 -34.69
C LEU A 43 -15.82 -14.67 -35.81
N GLY A 44 -16.36 -14.48 -37.01
CA GLY A 44 -16.18 -15.37 -38.16
C GLY A 44 -16.82 -16.75 -37.99
N VAL A 45 -17.77 -16.90 -37.07
CA VAL A 45 -18.43 -18.18 -36.74
C VAL A 45 -19.92 -17.99 -36.48
N GLU A 46 -20.73 -18.98 -36.89
CA GLU A 46 -22.15 -19.03 -36.52
C GLU A 46 -22.29 -19.50 -35.07
N LEU A 47 -22.99 -18.72 -34.25
CA LEU A 47 -23.25 -19.01 -32.85
C LEU A 47 -24.55 -19.78 -32.67
N PHE A 48 -25.47 -19.68 -33.64
CA PHE A 48 -26.74 -20.39 -33.64
C PHE A 48 -26.95 -21.22 -34.91
N LEU A 49 -27.55 -22.40 -34.74
CA LEU A 49 -28.04 -23.28 -35.78
C LEU A 49 -29.56 -23.20 -35.84
N ARG A 50 -30.12 -23.22 -37.06
CA ARG A 50 -31.58 -23.27 -37.28
C ARG A 50 -32.02 -24.71 -37.55
N GLU A 51 -32.69 -25.32 -36.58
CA GLU A 51 -33.27 -26.66 -36.73
C GLU A 51 -34.78 -26.65 -36.44
N ARG A 52 -35.60 -27.11 -37.39
CA ARG A 52 -37.05 -27.35 -37.21
C ARG A 52 -37.80 -26.21 -36.48
N GLN A 53 -37.57 -24.96 -36.93
CA GLN A 53 -38.12 -23.72 -36.35
C GLN A 53 -37.64 -23.33 -34.94
N ARG A 54 -36.61 -23.99 -34.40
CA ARG A 54 -35.98 -23.61 -33.12
C ARG A 54 -34.55 -23.15 -33.35
N LEU A 55 -34.15 -22.11 -32.63
CA LEU A 55 -32.78 -21.62 -32.60
C LEU A 55 -32.02 -22.44 -31.56
N GLN A 56 -30.95 -23.13 -31.95
CA GLN A 56 -30.09 -23.89 -31.04
C GLN A 56 -28.67 -23.33 -31.07
N LEU A 57 -27.93 -23.45 -29.96
CA LEU A 57 -26.53 -23.05 -29.93
C LEU A 57 -25.67 -23.99 -30.76
N SER A 58 -24.80 -23.42 -31.57
CA SER A 58 -23.69 -24.14 -32.19
C SER A 58 -22.65 -24.54 -31.13
N PRO A 59 -21.67 -25.42 -31.44
CA PRO A 59 -20.55 -25.67 -30.55
C PRO A 59 -19.80 -24.40 -30.13
N ALA A 60 -19.60 -23.46 -31.07
CA ALA A 60 -19.00 -22.16 -30.79
C ALA A 60 -19.91 -21.30 -29.89
N GLY A 61 -21.22 -21.34 -30.10
CA GLY A 61 -22.21 -20.70 -29.25
C GLY A 61 -22.16 -21.17 -27.80
N LYS A 62 -21.99 -22.49 -27.57
CA LYS A 62 -21.85 -23.02 -26.19
C LYS A 62 -20.60 -22.48 -25.50
N VAL A 63 -19.46 -22.46 -26.20
CA VAL A 63 -18.21 -21.88 -25.67
C VAL A 63 -18.40 -20.41 -25.35
N LEU A 64 -19.00 -19.62 -26.25
CA LEU A 64 -19.23 -18.21 -26.02
C LEU A 64 -20.19 -17.95 -24.85
N LEU A 65 -21.20 -18.80 -24.65
CA LEU A 65 -22.14 -18.68 -23.53
C LEU A 65 -21.41 -18.81 -22.18
N ASP A 66 -20.52 -19.79 -22.04
CA ASP A 66 -19.72 -19.98 -20.83
C ASP A 66 -18.83 -18.76 -20.53
N TYR A 67 -18.19 -18.18 -21.54
CA TYR A 67 -17.38 -16.97 -21.38
C TYR A 67 -18.23 -15.72 -21.13
N THR A 68 -19.42 -15.64 -21.72
CA THR A 68 -20.35 -14.52 -21.52
C THR A 68 -20.79 -14.44 -20.06
N ALA A 69 -21.12 -15.57 -19.44
CA ALA A 69 -21.45 -15.61 -18.02
C ALA A 69 -20.31 -15.12 -17.13
N LYS A 70 -19.07 -15.53 -17.42
CA LYS A 70 -17.87 -15.06 -16.69
C LYS A 70 -17.62 -13.57 -16.87
N LEU A 71 -17.80 -13.03 -18.08
CA LEU A 71 -17.63 -11.60 -18.35
C LEU A 71 -18.65 -10.74 -17.60
N PHE A 72 -19.91 -11.17 -17.52
CA PHE A 72 -20.92 -10.45 -16.74
C PHE A 72 -20.65 -10.53 -15.24
N ALA A 73 -20.23 -11.68 -14.72
CA ALA A 73 -19.85 -11.80 -13.31
C ALA A 73 -18.70 -10.85 -12.95
N LEU A 74 -17.65 -10.79 -13.80
CA LEU A 74 -16.53 -9.88 -13.60
C LEU A 74 -16.91 -8.40 -13.74
N HIS A 75 -17.84 -8.09 -14.66
CA HIS A 75 -18.39 -6.75 -14.79
C HIS A 75 -19.16 -6.32 -13.54
N ASP A 76 -20.03 -7.19 -13.03
CA ASP A 76 -20.81 -6.94 -11.82
C ASP A 76 -19.90 -6.81 -10.59
N GLU A 77 -18.85 -7.64 -10.49
CA GLU A 77 -17.80 -7.55 -9.46
C GLU A 77 -17.07 -6.21 -9.52
N ALA A 78 -16.59 -5.81 -10.72
CA ALA A 78 -15.92 -4.53 -10.91
C ALA A 78 -16.85 -3.35 -10.59
N HIS A 79 -18.12 -3.42 -10.97
CA HIS A 79 -19.10 -2.38 -10.70
C HIS A 79 -19.42 -2.28 -9.20
N ALA A 80 -19.52 -3.41 -8.51
CA ALA A 80 -19.70 -3.49 -7.06
C ALA A 80 -18.48 -2.92 -6.32
N ALA A 81 -17.26 -3.26 -6.76
CA ALA A 81 -16.02 -2.73 -6.19
C ALA A 81 -15.91 -1.19 -6.31
N VAL A 82 -16.49 -0.61 -7.36
CA VAL A 82 -16.39 0.84 -7.65
C VAL A 82 -17.53 1.67 -7.03
N GLN A 83 -18.78 1.18 -7.00
CA GLN A 83 -19.95 2.01 -6.65
C GLN A 83 -20.39 1.99 -5.17
N GLY A 84 -19.70 1.25 -4.31
CA GLY A 84 -20.03 1.20 -2.87
C GLY A 84 -19.87 -0.17 -2.22
N GLY A 85 -19.08 -1.05 -2.82
CA GLY A 85 -18.84 -2.39 -2.29
C GLY A 85 -18.07 -2.37 -0.98
N GLN A 86 -18.40 -3.34 -0.13
CA GLN A 86 -17.53 -3.76 0.96
C GLN A 86 -16.09 -3.91 0.44
N PRO A 87 -15.06 -3.62 1.26
CA PRO A 87 -13.67 -3.80 0.87
C PRO A 87 -13.42 -5.18 0.24
N ALA A 88 -12.89 -5.19 -0.98
CA ALA A 88 -12.62 -6.39 -1.77
C ALA A 88 -11.53 -6.12 -2.84
N GLY A 89 -11.04 -7.18 -3.47
CA GLY A 89 -10.02 -7.08 -4.52
C GLY A 89 -8.63 -6.76 -3.97
N ASP A 90 -7.72 -6.30 -4.82
CA ASP A 90 -6.35 -6.00 -4.41
C ASP A 90 -6.27 -4.71 -3.59
N PHE A 91 -5.47 -4.73 -2.53
CA PHE A 91 -5.05 -3.53 -1.79
C PHE A 91 -3.56 -3.64 -1.50
N VAL A 92 -2.75 -2.76 -2.12
CA VAL A 92 -1.30 -2.79 -2.02
C VAL A 92 -0.82 -1.71 -1.05
N LEU A 93 -0.38 -2.15 0.14
CA LEU A 93 0.12 -1.31 1.22
C LEU A 93 1.65 -1.31 1.25
N GLY A 94 2.24 -0.13 1.09
CA GLY A 94 3.65 0.12 1.38
C GLY A 94 3.91 0.34 2.86
N THR A 95 5.07 -0.06 3.37
CA THR A 95 5.42 0.15 4.78
C THR A 95 6.92 0.22 5.03
N MET A 96 7.37 1.06 5.95
CA MET A 96 8.74 1.01 6.44
C MET A 96 9.00 -0.31 7.20
N TYR A 97 10.22 -0.83 7.14
CA TYR A 97 10.59 -2.08 7.81
C TYR A 97 10.27 -2.10 9.31
N SER A 98 10.51 -0.99 10.03
CA SER A 98 10.19 -0.86 11.46
C SER A 98 8.68 -0.92 11.71
N THR A 99 7.91 -0.16 10.93
CA THR A 99 6.44 -0.13 11.04
C THR A 99 5.83 -1.50 10.72
N ALA A 100 6.37 -2.20 9.71
CA ALA A 100 5.96 -3.55 9.34
C ALA A 100 6.17 -4.55 10.48
N ALA A 101 7.27 -4.42 11.22
CA ALA A 101 7.59 -5.32 12.32
C ALA A 101 6.77 -5.03 13.57
N ILE A 102 6.54 -3.75 13.90
CA ILE A 102 5.99 -3.34 15.19
C ILE A 102 4.48 -3.09 15.16
N HIS A 103 4.01 -2.28 14.21
CA HIS A 103 2.63 -1.77 14.24
C HIS A 103 1.69 -2.57 13.35
N LEU A 104 2.24 -3.14 12.28
CA LEU A 104 1.47 -3.77 11.23
C LEU A 104 0.84 -5.13 11.63
N PRO A 105 1.46 -6.04 12.41
CA PRO A 105 0.90 -7.36 12.66
C PRO A 105 -0.52 -7.33 13.26
N GLY A 106 -0.75 -6.45 14.23
CA GLY A 106 -2.06 -6.28 14.85
C GLY A 106 -3.11 -5.65 13.92
N LEU A 107 -2.69 -4.73 13.04
CA LEU A 107 -3.55 -4.11 12.04
C LEU A 107 -3.95 -5.11 10.95
N LEU A 108 -2.98 -5.85 10.40
CA LEU A 108 -3.21 -6.89 9.39
C LEU A 108 -4.19 -7.94 9.88
N ALA A 109 -3.99 -8.45 11.10
CA ALA A 109 -4.86 -9.47 11.67
C ALA A 109 -6.31 -8.98 11.84
N ARG A 110 -6.51 -7.71 12.19
CA ARG A 110 -7.86 -7.11 12.29
C ARG A 110 -8.46 -6.89 10.92
N TYR A 111 -7.72 -6.25 10.02
CA TYR A 111 -8.19 -5.91 8.69
C TYR A 111 -8.56 -7.16 7.87
N HIS A 112 -7.70 -8.17 7.84
CA HIS A 112 -7.94 -9.42 7.14
C HIS A 112 -9.15 -10.19 7.69
N ARG A 113 -9.35 -10.20 9.01
CA ARG A 113 -10.51 -10.85 9.64
C ARG A 113 -11.82 -10.12 9.35
N THR A 114 -11.80 -8.79 9.32
CA THR A 114 -13.00 -7.97 9.05
C THR A 114 -13.34 -7.98 7.55
N TYR A 115 -12.34 -7.99 6.67
CA TYR A 115 -12.51 -7.86 5.22
C TYR A 115 -11.79 -9.00 4.46
N PRO A 116 -12.28 -10.25 4.55
CA PRO A 116 -11.62 -11.41 3.96
C PRO A 116 -11.63 -11.42 2.42
N ALA A 117 -12.47 -10.60 1.78
CA ALA A 117 -12.53 -10.45 0.33
C ALA A 117 -11.41 -9.55 -0.23
N VAL A 118 -10.65 -8.86 0.64
CA VAL A 118 -9.49 -8.06 0.23
C VAL A 118 -8.26 -8.93 0.13
N ASN A 119 -7.64 -8.96 -1.05
CA ASN A 119 -6.30 -9.47 -1.25
C ASN A 119 -5.27 -8.38 -0.85
N LEU A 120 -4.95 -8.33 0.43
CA LEU A 120 -4.00 -7.35 0.97
C LEU A 120 -2.56 -7.79 0.67
N GLN A 121 -1.83 -6.96 -0.08
CA GLN A 121 -0.41 -7.12 -0.39
C GLN A 121 0.40 -6.09 0.39
N VAL A 122 1.45 -6.54 1.07
CA VAL A 122 2.33 -5.66 1.86
C VAL A 122 3.72 -5.64 1.25
N GLN A 123 4.24 -4.44 0.97
CA GLN A 123 5.58 -4.22 0.44
C GLN A 123 6.39 -3.37 1.41
N SER A 124 7.54 -3.88 1.85
CA SER A 124 8.46 -3.13 2.71
C SER A 124 9.58 -2.49 1.92
N ALA A 125 9.77 -1.18 2.09
CA ALA A 125 10.83 -0.42 1.43
C ALA A 125 11.18 0.86 2.22
N PRO A 126 12.30 1.55 1.89
CA PRO A 126 12.59 2.88 2.41
C PRO A 126 11.51 3.91 2.02
N SER A 127 11.29 4.92 2.87
CA SER A 127 10.24 5.94 2.68
C SER A 127 10.28 6.60 1.30
N GLY A 128 11.47 6.88 0.75
CA GLY A 128 11.61 7.46 -0.59
C GLY A 128 10.97 6.60 -1.69
N GLU A 129 11.25 5.30 -1.70
CA GLU A 129 10.71 4.35 -2.69
C GLU A 129 9.19 4.13 -2.53
N LEU A 130 8.70 4.21 -1.28
CA LEU A 130 7.28 4.10 -0.97
C LEU A 130 6.51 5.33 -1.49
N LEU A 131 7.05 6.53 -1.30
CA LEU A 131 6.45 7.77 -1.82
C LEU A 131 6.41 7.77 -3.36
N GLU A 132 7.50 7.32 -4.01
CA GLU A 132 7.50 7.12 -5.46
C GLU A 132 6.45 6.09 -5.89
N GLY A 133 6.30 5.00 -5.12
CA GLY A 133 5.27 3.98 -5.34
C GLY A 133 3.85 4.53 -5.29
N LEU A 134 3.57 5.48 -4.38
CA LEU A 134 2.28 6.17 -4.32
C LEU A 134 2.04 7.06 -5.54
N LEU A 135 3.03 7.88 -5.90
CA LEU A 135 2.91 8.82 -7.02
C LEU A 135 2.74 8.10 -8.36
N THR A 136 3.45 6.99 -8.55
CA THR A 136 3.36 6.13 -9.75
C THR A 136 2.15 5.21 -9.75
N GLY A 137 1.45 5.07 -8.62
CA GLY A 137 0.29 4.19 -8.48
C GLY A 137 0.60 2.70 -8.38
N ARG A 138 1.84 2.33 -8.04
CA ARG A 138 2.21 0.96 -7.67
C ARG A 138 1.69 0.58 -6.28
N LEU A 139 1.46 1.57 -5.43
CA LEU A 139 0.93 1.42 -4.08
C LEU A 139 -0.38 2.21 -3.95
N ASP A 140 -1.33 1.65 -3.22
CA ASP A 140 -2.60 2.33 -2.91
C ASP A 140 -2.45 3.25 -1.70
N ALA A 141 -1.69 2.79 -0.69
CA ALA A 141 -1.34 3.55 0.49
C ALA A 141 0.06 3.15 0.99
N ALA A 142 0.70 4.00 1.79
CA ALA A 142 1.99 3.70 2.39
C ALA A 142 2.13 4.26 3.80
N LEU A 143 2.77 3.50 4.67
CA LEU A 143 3.19 3.93 5.99
C LEU A 143 4.65 4.41 5.95
N VAL A 144 4.84 5.74 6.05
CA VAL A 144 6.13 6.43 5.87
C VAL A 144 6.39 7.43 6.98
N ASP A 145 7.65 7.82 7.19
CA ASP A 145 8.02 8.92 8.10
C ASP A 145 7.59 10.28 7.52
N GLY A 146 6.99 11.15 8.34
CA GLY A 146 6.40 12.44 7.94
C GLY A 146 6.26 13.46 9.09
N PRO A 147 5.57 14.60 8.87
CA PRO A 147 4.81 14.94 7.67
C PRO A 147 5.73 15.41 6.54
N LEU A 148 5.49 14.88 5.35
CA LEU A 148 6.05 15.39 4.11
C LEU A 148 4.91 16.11 3.38
N GLN A 149 4.97 17.44 3.31
CA GLN A 149 4.05 18.20 2.45
C GLN A 149 4.46 17.99 0.98
N LEU A 150 4.11 16.83 0.42
CA LEU A 150 4.27 16.55 -1.00
C LEU A 150 2.98 16.88 -1.75
N ALA A 151 3.11 17.66 -2.82
CA ALA A 151 2.00 17.94 -3.72
C ALA A 151 1.42 16.63 -4.28
N GLY A 152 0.10 16.46 -4.15
CA GLY A 152 -0.62 15.31 -4.69
C GLY A 152 -0.77 14.11 -3.75
N LEU A 153 -0.34 14.21 -2.50
CA LEU A 153 -0.59 13.20 -1.47
C LEU A 153 -1.47 13.76 -0.35
N ASP A 154 -2.34 12.91 0.19
CA ASP A 154 -3.05 13.13 1.46
C ASP A 154 -2.54 12.08 2.48
N GLY A 155 -2.87 12.25 3.75
CA GLY A 155 -2.43 11.35 4.80
C GLY A 155 -3.01 11.62 6.17
N VAL A 156 -2.87 10.65 7.07
CA VAL A 156 -3.20 10.77 8.49
C VAL A 156 -2.06 10.20 9.34
N PRO A 157 -1.79 10.78 10.52
CA PRO A 157 -0.79 10.23 11.43
C PRO A 157 -1.24 8.85 11.93
N LEU A 158 -0.29 7.92 12.01
CA LEU A 158 -0.46 6.60 12.63
C LEU A 158 -0.02 6.65 14.08
N CYS A 159 1.25 7.00 14.32
CA CYS A 159 1.86 7.03 15.64
C CYS A 159 3.16 7.83 15.64
N ASP A 160 3.51 8.37 16.81
CA ASP A 160 4.84 8.91 17.07
C ASP A 160 5.80 7.81 17.54
N GLU A 161 6.99 7.81 16.98
CA GLU A 161 8.10 6.93 17.31
C GLU A 161 9.15 7.71 18.08
N LYS A 162 9.61 7.13 19.19
CA LYS A 162 10.80 7.60 19.88
C LYS A 162 12.01 6.89 19.33
N LEU A 163 13.00 7.65 18.88
CA LEU A 163 14.24 7.16 18.30
C LEU A 163 15.36 7.16 19.33
N VAL A 164 16.20 6.15 19.25
CA VAL A 164 17.35 5.95 20.12
C VAL A 164 18.58 5.58 19.30
N LEU A 165 19.74 6.09 19.73
CA LEU A 165 21.02 5.63 19.23
C LEU A 165 21.47 4.44 20.08
N ILE A 166 21.97 3.39 19.44
CA ILE A 166 22.56 2.24 20.13
C ILE A 166 24.06 2.11 19.82
N SER A 167 24.81 1.65 20.80
CA SER A 167 26.24 1.31 20.71
C SER A 167 26.53 0.00 21.46
N GLU A 168 27.76 -0.49 21.44
CA GLU A 168 28.20 -1.57 22.33
C GLU A 168 27.94 -1.24 23.81
N ALA A 169 27.75 -2.28 24.63
CA ALA A 169 27.33 -2.17 26.03
C ALA A 169 28.23 -1.27 26.90
N ASP A 170 29.55 -1.31 26.67
CA ASP A 170 30.53 -0.60 27.48
C ASP A 170 30.86 0.81 26.95
N HIS A 171 30.13 1.29 25.94
CA HIS A 171 30.34 2.63 25.41
C HIS A 171 29.95 3.70 26.45
N PRO A 172 30.75 4.77 26.62
CA PRO A 172 30.35 5.92 27.43
C PRO A 172 29.01 6.53 26.97
N PRO A 173 28.26 7.22 27.84
CA PRO A 173 27.02 7.87 27.43
C PRO A 173 27.23 8.84 26.26
N VAL A 174 26.40 8.72 25.21
CA VAL A 174 26.41 9.60 24.05
C VAL A 174 25.41 10.73 24.28
N ARG A 175 25.90 11.97 24.28
CA ARG A 175 25.11 13.20 24.46
C ARG A 175 25.02 14.01 23.17
N SER A 176 26.02 13.90 22.30
CA SER A 176 26.07 14.53 20.97
C SER A 176 26.81 13.62 19.98
N ALA A 177 26.74 13.94 18.69
CA ALA A 177 27.43 13.17 17.66
C ALA A 177 28.95 13.23 17.78
N LEU A 178 29.49 14.21 18.53
CA LEU A 178 30.92 14.32 18.84
C LEU A 178 31.42 13.12 19.68
N ASP A 179 30.58 12.56 20.55
CA ASP A 179 30.95 11.42 21.40
C ASP A 179 31.16 10.12 20.58
N VAL A 180 30.70 10.10 19.33
CA VAL A 180 30.78 8.96 18.40
C VAL A 180 31.44 9.34 17.08
N GLN A 181 32.18 10.46 17.05
CA GLN A 181 32.82 10.97 15.84
C GLN A 181 33.78 9.95 15.21
N GLY A 182 33.68 9.77 13.89
CA GLY A 182 34.52 8.87 13.11
C GLY A 182 34.20 7.37 13.28
N ARG A 183 33.30 6.99 14.19
CA ARG A 183 32.87 5.60 14.36
C ARG A 183 32.03 5.16 13.16
N SER A 184 32.06 3.87 12.83
CA SER A 184 31.19 3.34 11.77
C SER A 184 29.73 3.44 12.18
N VAL A 185 28.87 3.62 11.17
CA VAL A 185 27.43 3.75 11.35
C VAL A 185 26.76 2.59 10.61
N PHE A 186 25.99 1.79 11.34
CA PHE A 186 25.16 0.76 10.73
C PHE A 186 23.78 1.36 10.45
N THR A 187 23.38 1.33 9.18
CA THR A 187 22.16 2.00 8.71
C THR A 187 21.57 1.26 7.52
N PHE A 188 20.35 1.61 7.11
CA PHE A 188 19.77 1.08 5.87
C PHE A 188 20.33 1.82 4.64
N ARG A 189 20.01 1.36 3.44
CA ARG A 189 20.36 2.05 2.19
C ARG A 189 19.77 3.47 2.11
N GLN A 190 20.24 4.26 1.14
CA GLN A 190 19.73 5.61 0.89
C GLN A 190 18.20 5.63 0.68
N GLY A 191 17.56 6.75 1.00
CA GLY A 191 16.10 6.89 0.99
C GLY A 191 15.41 6.42 2.28
N CYS A 192 16.15 5.85 3.23
CA CYS A 192 15.66 5.56 4.58
C CYS A 192 15.60 6.85 5.41
N SER A 193 14.45 7.14 6.01
CA SER A 193 14.26 8.35 6.81
C SER A 193 15.14 8.38 8.06
N TYR A 194 15.34 7.24 8.73
CA TYR A 194 16.21 7.17 9.91
C TYR A 194 17.69 7.37 9.54
N ARG A 195 18.11 6.92 8.35
CA ARG A 195 19.46 7.24 7.84
C ARG A 195 19.63 8.74 7.65
N MET A 196 18.71 9.39 6.94
CA MET A 196 18.76 10.83 6.71
C MET A 196 18.76 11.61 8.02
N ARG A 197 17.97 11.18 9.01
CA ARG A 197 17.93 11.79 10.34
C ARG A 197 19.24 11.63 11.09
N LEU A 198 19.87 10.46 11.00
CA LEU A 198 21.18 10.22 11.60
C LEU A 198 22.27 11.07 10.93
N GLU A 199 22.27 11.15 9.61
CA GLU A 199 23.16 12.02 8.83
C GLU A 199 22.99 13.50 9.22
N ALA A 200 21.74 13.96 9.35
CA ALA A 200 21.42 15.30 9.80
C ALA A 200 21.88 15.56 11.25
N TRP A 201 21.80 14.56 12.13
CA TRP A 201 22.28 14.68 13.51
C TRP A 201 23.80 14.87 13.58
N PHE A 202 24.58 14.09 12.83
CA PHE A 202 26.03 14.30 12.72
C PHE A 202 26.38 15.67 12.13
N ALA A 203 25.66 16.08 11.08
CA ALA A 203 25.88 17.38 10.44
C ALA A 203 25.56 18.56 11.39
N HIS A 204 24.51 18.44 12.19
CA HIS A 204 24.08 19.45 13.17
C HIS A 204 25.17 19.74 14.21
N ASP A 205 25.80 18.69 14.75
CA ASP A 205 26.85 18.82 15.76
C ASP A 205 28.25 19.08 15.15
N HIS A 206 28.33 19.27 13.82
CA HIS A 206 29.59 19.37 13.07
C HIS A 206 30.56 18.20 13.33
N ALA A 207 30.01 17.02 13.62
CA ALA A 207 30.78 15.81 13.86
C ALA A 207 31.00 15.04 12.56
N ALA A 208 32.22 14.53 12.36
CA ALA A 208 32.48 13.64 11.24
C ALA A 208 31.77 12.30 11.44
N MET A 209 30.80 11.98 10.58
CA MET A 209 30.26 10.63 10.48
C MET A 209 31.34 9.70 9.93
N GLY A 210 31.57 8.55 10.58
CA GLY A 210 32.46 7.53 10.03
C GLY A 210 31.83 6.77 8.86
N ARG A 211 32.39 5.60 8.54
CA ARG A 211 31.91 4.79 7.42
C ARG A 211 30.48 4.30 7.65
N ALA A 212 29.56 4.66 6.75
CA ALA A 212 28.23 4.06 6.69
C ALA A 212 28.33 2.63 6.14
N MET A 213 27.75 1.68 6.87
CA MET A 213 27.65 0.28 6.49
C MET A 213 26.17 -0.07 6.35
N GLU A 214 25.78 -0.50 5.16
CA GLU A 214 24.39 -0.77 4.82
C GLU A 214 23.98 -2.17 5.29
N ILE A 215 23.06 -2.22 6.25
CA ILE A 215 22.54 -3.46 6.86
C ILE A 215 21.03 -3.44 6.76
N GLU A 216 20.47 -4.18 5.79
CA GLU A 216 19.02 -4.22 5.52
C GLU A 216 18.25 -5.18 6.44
N SER A 217 18.63 -5.20 7.72
CA SER A 217 17.98 -6.02 8.75
C SER A 217 18.25 -5.41 10.11
N TYR A 218 17.19 -5.13 10.87
CA TYR A 218 17.34 -4.65 12.25
C TYR A 218 18.04 -5.67 13.16
N GLN A 219 17.83 -6.97 12.93
CA GLN A 219 18.53 -8.03 13.67
C GLN A 219 20.02 -8.03 13.34
N GLY A 220 20.36 -7.91 12.06
CA GLY A 220 21.75 -7.82 11.61
C GLY A 220 22.42 -6.55 12.13
N MET A 221 21.72 -5.42 12.08
CA MET A 221 22.19 -4.13 12.59
C MET A 221 22.47 -4.19 14.08
N LEU A 222 21.56 -4.76 14.87
CA LEU A 222 21.77 -4.98 16.30
C LEU A 222 22.97 -5.89 16.56
N ALA A 223 23.10 -7.01 15.84
CA ALA A 223 24.23 -7.92 15.98
C ALA A 223 25.58 -7.24 15.65
N CYS A 224 25.62 -6.38 14.63
CA CYS A 224 26.81 -5.58 14.31
C CYS A 224 27.17 -4.60 15.42
N VAL A 225 26.18 -3.97 16.06
CA VAL A 225 26.42 -3.08 17.21
C VAL A 225 26.93 -3.88 18.42
N ILE A 226 26.34 -5.04 18.70
CA ILE A 226 26.77 -5.94 19.80
C ILE A 226 28.21 -6.41 19.60
N ALA A 227 28.60 -6.75 18.36
CA ALA A 227 29.96 -7.16 18.04
C ALA A 227 31.00 -6.04 18.23
N GLY A 228 30.55 -4.81 18.49
CA GLY A 228 31.39 -3.63 18.59
C GLY A 228 31.78 -3.10 17.21
N SER A 229 32.28 -1.86 17.18
CA SER A 229 32.77 -1.14 15.99
C SER A 229 31.77 -0.18 15.32
N GLY A 230 30.64 0.16 15.94
CA GLY A 230 29.79 1.22 15.38
C GLY A 230 28.58 1.59 16.21
N VAL A 231 27.75 2.48 15.66
CA VAL A 231 26.48 2.91 16.23
C VAL A 231 25.35 2.77 15.21
N ALA A 232 24.12 2.70 15.69
CA ALA A 232 22.93 2.63 14.83
C ALA A 232 21.77 3.44 15.42
N LEU A 233 20.90 3.95 14.54
CA LEU A 233 19.66 4.62 14.92
C LEU A 233 18.46 3.71 14.63
N MET A 234 17.58 3.51 15.61
CA MET A 234 16.30 2.82 15.42
C MET A 234 15.23 3.33 16.39
N SER A 235 13.99 2.92 16.19
CA SER A 235 12.94 3.22 17.19
C SER A 235 13.12 2.38 18.45
N GLU A 236 12.78 2.95 19.59
CA GLU A 236 12.78 2.28 20.89
C GLU A 236 11.86 1.06 20.89
N SER A 237 10.71 1.17 20.22
CA SER A 237 9.75 0.08 19.99
C SER A 237 10.37 -1.07 19.20
N MET A 238 11.17 -0.76 18.16
CA MET A 238 11.88 -1.77 17.37
C MET A 238 12.93 -2.48 18.20
N LEU A 239 13.78 -1.73 18.92
CA LEU A 239 14.79 -2.31 19.81
C LEU A 239 14.16 -3.21 20.88
N ALA A 240 13.06 -2.77 21.48
CA ALA A 240 12.33 -3.55 22.50
C ALA A 240 11.76 -4.87 21.97
N SER A 241 11.56 -5.02 20.66
CA SER A 241 11.11 -6.28 20.05
C SER A 241 12.24 -7.29 19.79
N LEU A 242 13.49 -6.82 19.75
CA LEU A 242 14.62 -7.64 19.32
C LEU A 242 15.21 -8.45 20.50
N PRO A 243 15.56 -9.73 20.27
CA PRO A 243 16.43 -10.49 21.17
C PRO A 243 17.84 -9.89 21.21
N GLY A 244 18.49 -9.89 22.38
CA GLY A 244 19.85 -9.36 22.55
C GLY A 244 19.92 -7.85 22.79
N ARG A 245 18.77 -7.16 22.90
CA ARG A 245 18.68 -5.71 23.17
C ARG A 245 19.38 -5.28 24.47
N GLU A 246 19.54 -6.18 25.42
CA GLU A 246 20.24 -5.97 26.68
C GLU A 246 21.77 -5.93 26.54
N SER A 247 22.31 -6.32 25.37
CA SER A 247 23.75 -6.35 25.08
C SER A 247 24.26 -5.07 24.42
N VAL A 248 23.46 -4.01 24.40
CA VAL A 248 23.82 -2.70 23.85
C VAL A 248 23.55 -1.59 24.86
N ALA A 249 24.32 -0.50 24.76
CA ALA A 249 23.99 0.73 25.45
C ALA A 249 23.00 1.52 24.60
N VAL A 250 21.98 2.10 25.25
CA VAL A 250 20.91 2.87 24.62
C VAL A 250 21.06 4.33 25.00
N HIS A 251 21.18 5.20 24.01
CA HIS A 251 21.42 6.63 24.18
C HIS A 251 20.23 7.42 23.63
N PRO A 252 19.49 8.14 24.50
CA PRO A 252 18.44 9.05 24.07
C PRO A 252 19.03 10.20 23.24
N LEU A 253 18.31 10.59 22.19
CA LEU A 253 18.65 11.77 21.40
C LEU A 253 17.87 12.98 21.92
N ALA A 254 18.37 14.17 21.63
CA ALA A 254 17.62 15.42 21.82
C ALA A 254 16.71 15.71 20.61
N GLU A 255 15.62 16.43 20.84
CA GLU A 255 14.84 17.00 19.74
C GLU A 255 15.70 17.94 18.88
N PRO A 256 15.53 17.97 17.55
CA PRO A 256 14.46 17.33 16.74
C PRO A 256 14.76 15.89 16.26
N PHE A 257 15.81 15.24 16.77
CA PHE A 257 16.26 13.92 16.30
C PHE A 257 15.67 12.75 17.09
N ALA A 258 15.06 13.04 18.24
CA ALA A 258 14.51 12.06 19.17
C ALA A 258 13.18 11.44 18.74
N SER A 259 12.48 12.07 17.80
CA SER A 259 11.13 11.68 17.40
C SER A 259 10.95 11.60 15.89
N ALA A 260 10.08 10.70 15.46
CA ALA A 260 9.61 10.59 14.08
C ALA A 260 8.12 10.23 14.10
N THR A 261 7.31 10.84 13.25
CA THR A 261 5.89 10.49 13.15
C THR A 261 5.70 9.60 11.94
N THR A 262 5.13 8.41 12.14
CA THR A 262 4.71 7.57 11.01
C THR A 262 3.33 8.03 10.54
N TRP A 263 3.19 8.21 9.23
CA TRP A 263 1.96 8.61 8.55
C TRP A 263 1.49 7.51 7.61
N LEU A 264 0.18 7.29 7.58
CA LEU A 264 -0.48 6.64 6.45
C LEU A 264 -0.71 7.70 5.38
N MET A 265 -0.12 7.52 4.20
CA MET A 265 -0.24 8.44 3.07
C MET A 265 -0.81 7.72 1.84
N TRP A 266 -1.53 8.46 1.01
CA TRP A 266 -2.08 7.99 -0.25
C TRP A 266 -2.15 9.15 -1.26
N ARG A 267 -2.44 8.83 -2.52
CA ARG A 267 -2.58 9.86 -3.55
C ARG A 267 -3.88 10.63 -3.38
N LYS A 268 -3.82 11.96 -3.46
CA LYS A 268 -4.97 12.85 -3.26
C LYS A 268 -6.15 12.46 -4.15
N GLY A 269 -7.33 12.34 -3.53
CA GLY A 269 -8.57 11.92 -4.21
C GLY A 269 -8.72 10.42 -4.48
N MET A 270 -7.72 9.58 -4.17
CA MET A 270 -7.78 8.12 -4.34
C MET A 270 -8.28 7.41 -3.07
N LEU A 271 -9.40 7.86 -2.53
CA LEU A 271 -9.98 7.35 -1.28
C LEU A 271 -11.02 6.24 -1.57
N GLY A 272 -10.56 5.02 -1.80
CA GLY A 272 -11.41 3.85 -2.08
C GLY A 272 -11.91 3.11 -0.83
N ALA A 273 -12.79 2.12 -1.04
CA ALA A 273 -13.37 1.31 0.04
C ALA A 273 -12.29 0.61 0.90
N ASN A 274 -11.26 0.03 0.26
CA ASN A 274 -10.17 -0.67 0.93
C ASN A 274 -9.38 0.26 1.87
N LEU A 275 -9.07 1.47 1.41
CA LEU A 275 -8.35 2.49 2.19
C LEU A 275 -9.22 3.06 3.31
N ASN A 276 -10.50 3.36 3.06
CA ASN A 276 -11.42 3.82 4.11
C ASN A 276 -11.52 2.81 5.26
N ALA A 277 -11.73 1.55 4.92
CA ALA A 277 -11.75 0.47 5.89
C ALA A 277 -10.42 0.32 6.64
N TRP A 278 -9.29 0.56 5.97
CA TRP A 278 -7.98 0.52 6.62
C TRP A 278 -7.85 1.65 7.64
N ILE A 279 -8.24 2.87 7.27
CA ILE A 279 -8.26 4.04 8.14
C ILE A 279 -9.14 3.78 9.38
N GLU A 280 -10.33 3.19 9.19
CA GLU A 280 -11.21 2.82 10.30
C GLU A 280 -10.56 1.81 11.27
N VAL A 281 -9.96 0.73 10.74
CA VAL A 281 -9.26 -0.27 11.55
C VAL A 281 -8.05 0.34 12.27
N GLN A 282 -7.32 1.21 11.60
CA GLN A 282 -6.19 1.95 12.17
C GLN A 282 -6.65 2.86 13.31
N GLN A 283 -7.68 3.68 13.09
CA GLN A 283 -8.21 4.59 14.11
C GLN A 283 -8.78 3.82 15.30
N ALA A 284 -9.41 2.67 15.10
CA ALA A 284 -9.87 1.84 16.21
C ALA A 284 -8.70 1.26 17.03
N ALA A 285 -7.54 1.04 16.42
CA ALA A 285 -6.36 0.49 17.10
C ALA A 285 -5.49 1.57 17.79
N PHE A 286 -5.40 2.77 17.21
CA PHE A 286 -4.48 3.85 17.65
C PHE A 286 -5.19 5.12 18.15
N GLY A 287 -6.51 5.25 17.94
CA GLY A 287 -7.31 6.45 18.23
C GLY A 287 -7.51 6.78 19.70
N GLY A 288 -7.00 5.97 20.63
CA GLY A 288 -6.88 6.34 22.04
C GLY A 288 -5.75 7.33 22.34
N ASN A 289 -4.82 7.55 21.40
CA ASN A 289 -3.61 8.36 21.59
C ASN A 289 -3.29 9.30 20.40
N CYS A 290 -4.20 9.43 19.42
CA CYS A 290 -3.96 10.22 18.21
C CYS A 290 -5.01 11.34 18.11
N PRO A 291 -4.62 12.63 18.18
CA PRO A 291 -5.56 13.73 18.03
C PRO A 291 -6.09 13.73 16.59
N VAL A 292 -7.38 13.41 16.45
CA VAL A 292 -8.10 13.41 15.18
C VAL A 292 -8.32 14.87 14.75
N ARG A 293 -7.97 15.15 13.48
CA ARG A 293 -7.90 16.44 12.77
C ARG A 293 -6.62 17.23 13.01
N ALA A 294 -5.64 17.00 12.14
CA ALA A 294 -4.75 18.06 11.72
C ALA A 294 -5.26 18.51 10.35
N ASP A 295 -5.85 19.71 10.27
CA ASP A 295 -5.87 20.43 9.00
C ASP A 295 -4.41 20.51 8.51
N PHE A 296 -4.18 20.08 7.26
CA PHE A 296 -2.85 20.08 6.64
C PHE A 296 -2.15 21.45 6.67
N ASP A 297 -2.92 22.51 6.92
CA ASP A 297 -2.47 23.90 6.95
C ASP A 297 -1.92 24.37 8.31
N GLU A 298 -2.16 23.66 9.43
CA GLU A 298 -1.81 24.19 10.77
C GLU A 298 -0.45 23.75 11.33
N PHE A 299 0.20 22.70 10.80
CA PHE A 299 1.54 22.28 11.25
C PHE A 299 2.65 22.96 10.46
N GLY A 300 2.67 24.29 10.53
CA GLY A 300 3.79 25.10 10.10
C GLY A 300 5.02 24.88 11.00
N ASN A 301 6.15 24.57 10.35
CA ASN A 301 7.49 24.96 10.80
C ASN A 301 8.20 24.11 11.89
N ARG A 302 8.15 22.77 11.78
CA ARG A 302 9.16 21.88 12.39
C ARG A 302 9.91 21.03 11.35
N SER A 303 10.16 21.62 10.18
CA SER A 303 10.91 20.99 9.11
C SER A 303 12.39 20.98 9.47
N LEU A 304 12.97 19.80 9.72
CA LEU A 304 14.40 19.58 9.42
C LEU A 304 14.61 19.88 7.92
N PRO A 305 15.74 20.46 7.51
CA PRO A 305 15.93 20.92 6.13
C PRO A 305 15.86 19.72 5.18
N PHE A 306 14.69 19.54 4.57
CA PHE A 306 14.34 18.53 3.59
C PHE A 306 14.62 19.05 2.16
N GLU A 307 15.70 19.81 1.98
CA GLU A 307 16.11 20.25 0.64
C GLU A 307 16.77 19.09 -0.11
N ALA A 308 15.96 18.51 -0.98
CA ALA A 308 16.27 17.74 -2.18
C ALA A 308 17.76 17.65 -2.56
N SER A 309 18.33 16.46 -2.42
CA SER A 309 19.30 15.95 -3.38
C SER A 309 18.65 14.80 -4.14
N ILE A 310 17.75 15.17 -5.07
CA ILE A 310 17.43 14.36 -6.22
C ILE A 310 18.22 14.99 -7.37
N ALA A 311 19.42 14.46 -7.59
CA ALA A 311 20.20 14.58 -8.81
C ALA A 311 21.08 13.32 -8.93
#